data_AF-A0A1H6YA21-F1
#
_entry.id   AF-A0A1H6YA21-F1
#
_cell.length_a   1.000
_cell.length_b   1.000
_cell.length_c   1.000
_cell.angle_alpha   90.00
_cell.angle_beta   90.00
_cell.angle_gamma   90.00
#
_symmetry.space_group_name_H-M   'P 1'
#
loop_
_entity.id
_entity.type
_entity.pdbx_description
1 polymer ?
#
loop_
_entity_poly.entity_id
_entity_poly.type
_entity_poly.pdbx_seq_one_letter_code
_entity_poly.pdbx_strand_id
1 'polypeptide(L)'
;MFAVRLIVLLLLTAYSYGMGTEPGELNAFGKTVAGSFFLLAPALYFLPSYEAWRQDHVNLTPIVLINTFLGWTLIGWVVSLVWSQKRSEPVEVAVVTPQRQTKTCPYCAEEILLAAKKCKHCGSEVAAA
;
A
#
# COMPACT_ATOMS: atom_id res chain seq x y z
N MET A 1 3.33 -2.75 -18.90
CA MET A 1 4.04 -1.51 -18.53
C MET A 1 5.53 -1.71 -18.21
N PHE A 2 5.98 -2.84 -17.64
CA PHE A 2 7.40 -3.21 -17.64
C PHE A 2 7.97 -3.32 -19.07
N ALA A 3 7.26 -4.04 -19.94
CA ALA A 3 7.56 -4.06 -21.37
C ALA A 3 7.57 -2.64 -21.99
N VAL A 4 6.65 -1.77 -21.56
CA VAL A 4 6.61 -0.37 -22.02
C VAL A 4 7.84 0.41 -21.57
N ARG A 5 8.29 0.27 -20.33
CA ARG A 5 9.49 0.92 -19.80
C ARG A 5 10.77 0.39 -20.45
N LEU A 6 10.86 -0.92 -20.68
CA LEU A 6 11.98 -1.52 -21.40
C LEU A 6 12.01 -1.06 -22.85
N ILE A 7 10.86 -1.04 -23.53
CA ILE A 7 10.73 -0.52 -24.90
C ILE A 7 11.10 0.97 -24.94
N VAL A 8 10.63 1.79 -24.01
CA VAL A 8 10.96 3.22 -23.94
C VAL A 8 12.45 3.43 -23.70
N LEU A 9 13.08 2.66 -22.79
CA LEU A 9 14.52 2.72 -22.55
C LEU A 9 15.34 2.25 -23.75
N LEU A 10 14.91 1.18 -24.42
CA LEU A 10 15.53 0.68 -25.65
C LEU A 10 15.40 1.69 -26.80
N LEU A 11 14.23 2.32 -26.95
CA LEU A 11 14.01 3.36 -27.94
C LEU A 11 14.84 4.61 -27.62
N LEU A 12 14.95 5.02 -26.36
CA LEU A 12 15.80 6.14 -25.93
C LEU A 12 17.28 5.85 -26.12
N THR A 13 17.74 4.64 -25.81
CA THR A 13 19.14 4.25 -26.01
C THR A 13 19.46 4.11 -27.50
N ALA A 14 18.57 3.53 -28.31
CA ALA A 14 18.71 3.49 -29.76
C ALA A 14 18.70 4.90 -30.38
N TYR A 15 17.81 5.77 -29.89
CA TYR A 15 17.73 7.17 -30.32
C TYR A 15 18.98 7.96 -29.93
N SER A 16 19.45 7.86 -28.68
CA SER A 16 20.72 8.48 -28.24
C SER A 16 21.92 7.94 -29.00
N TYR A 17 21.95 6.63 -29.30
CA TYR A 17 23.01 6.01 -30.10
C TYR A 17 23.01 6.55 -31.54
N GLY A 18 21.85 6.59 -32.20
CA GLY A 18 21.72 7.15 -33.56
C GLY A 18 22.01 8.66 -33.64
N MET A 19 21.62 9.43 -32.62
CA MET A 19 21.94 10.86 -32.53
C MET A 19 23.41 11.12 -32.20
N GLY A 20 24.09 10.19 -31.52
CA GLY A 20 25.51 10.29 -31.17
C GLY A 20 26.47 9.92 -32.32
N THR A 21 25.97 9.27 -33.37
CA THR A 21 26.77 8.87 -34.55
C THR A 21 26.79 9.89 -35.68
N GLU A 22 25.94 10.92 -35.63
CA GLU A 22 25.91 12.00 -36.63
C GLU A 22 26.88 13.13 -36.22
N PRO A 23 27.94 13.42 -37.00
CA PRO A 23 28.79 14.57 -36.73
C PRO A 23 28.07 15.87 -37.15
N GLY A 24 27.36 16.52 -36.22
CA GLY A 24 26.63 17.77 -36.46
C GLY A 24 25.82 18.27 -35.26
N GLU A 25 25.28 19.51 -35.35
CA GLU A 25 24.39 20.07 -34.32
C GLU A 25 23.01 19.36 -34.31
N LEU A 26 22.36 19.30 -33.14
CA LEU A 26 21.10 18.60 -32.95
C LEU A 26 19.98 19.22 -33.84
N ASN A 27 19.43 18.43 -34.77
CA ASN A 27 18.31 18.84 -35.62
C ASN A 27 17.07 19.25 -34.79
N ALA A 28 16.18 20.08 -35.36
CA ALA A 28 14.98 20.57 -34.65
C ALA A 28 14.09 19.43 -34.11
N PHE A 29 13.90 18.38 -34.90
CA PHE A 29 13.24 17.15 -34.46
C PHE A 29 13.97 16.50 -33.27
N GLY A 30 15.30 16.48 -33.36
CA GLY A 30 16.24 16.06 -32.33
C GLY A 30 15.94 16.68 -30.97
N LYS A 31 15.86 18.01 -30.98
CA LYS A 31 15.58 18.88 -29.82
C LYS A 31 14.18 18.65 -29.26
N THR A 32 13.18 18.49 -30.12
CA THR A 32 11.79 18.24 -29.68
C THR A 32 11.62 16.87 -29.00
N VAL A 33 12.21 15.82 -29.57
CA VAL A 33 12.14 14.47 -29.00
C VAL A 33 12.91 14.41 -27.68
N ALA A 34 14.11 15.00 -27.61
CA ALA A 34 14.87 15.12 -26.38
C ALA A 34 14.11 15.92 -25.30
N GLY A 35 13.44 17.01 -25.68
CA GLY A 35 12.60 17.81 -24.77
C GLY A 35 11.39 17.02 -24.23
N SER A 36 10.75 16.20 -25.07
CA SER A 36 9.58 15.40 -24.68
C SER A 36 9.88 14.38 -23.56
N PHE A 37 11.12 13.92 -23.46
CA PHE A 37 11.57 13.01 -22.41
C PHE A 37 11.35 13.58 -21.00
N PHE A 38 11.61 14.87 -20.81
CA PHE A 38 11.47 15.54 -19.51
C PHE A 38 10.02 15.64 -19.04
N LEU A 39 9.04 15.51 -19.93
CA LEU A 39 7.62 15.51 -19.59
C LEU A 39 7.04 14.10 -19.49
N LEU A 40 7.35 13.24 -20.46
CA LEU A 40 6.78 11.89 -20.54
C LEU A 40 7.38 10.95 -19.49
N ALA A 41 8.69 11.04 -19.21
CA ALA A 41 9.34 10.11 -18.29
C ALA A 41 8.83 10.27 -16.84
N PRO A 42 8.68 11.48 -16.27
CA PRO A 42 8.10 11.64 -14.94
C PRO A 42 6.63 11.24 -14.88
N ALA A 43 5.83 11.58 -15.90
CA ALA A 43 4.42 11.22 -15.95
C ALA A 43 4.20 9.69 -15.91
N LEU A 44 5.02 8.94 -16.65
CA LEU A 44 5.01 7.47 -16.62
C LEU A 44 5.60 6.89 -15.32
N TYR A 45 6.55 7.58 -14.70
CA TYR A 45 7.16 7.14 -13.43
C TYR A 45 6.17 7.21 -12.26
N PHE A 46 5.36 8.26 -12.21
CA PHE A 46 4.38 8.46 -11.13
C PHE A 46 3.02 7.81 -11.40
N LEU A 47 2.85 7.11 -12.53
CA LEU A 47 1.60 6.45 -12.90
C LEU A 47 1.04 5.51 -11.81
N PRO A 48 1.79 4.58 -11.19
CA PRO A 48 1.25 3.72 -10.13
C PRO A 48 0.86 4.49 -8.86
N SER A 49 1.54 5.60 -8.55
CA SER A 49 1.15 6.49 -7.45
C SER A 49 -0.15 7.25 -7.77
N TYR A 50 -0.32 7.68 -9.02
CA TYR A 50 -1.55 8.32 -9.50
C TYR A 50 -2.73 7.34 -9.50
N GLU A 51 -2.53 6.10 -9.94
CA GLU A 51 -3.56 5.06 -9.96
C GLU A 51 -4.01 4.67 -8.54
N ALA A 52 -3.09 4.68 -7.57
CA ALA A 52 -3.40 4.46 -6.16
C ALA A 52 -4.14 5.66 -5.52
N TRP A 53 -3.80 6.89 -5.93
CA TRP A 53 -4.48 8.11 -5.50
C TRP A 53 -5.92 8.18 -6.01
N ARG A 54 -6.19 7.80 -7.26
CA ARG A 54 -7.55 7.78 -7.82
C ARG A 54 -8.48 6.76 -7.15
N GLN A 55 -7.94 5.81 -6.40
CA GLN A 55 -8.67 4.70 -5.77
C GLN A 55 -8.84 4.85 -4.26
N ASP A 56 -8.41 5.97 -3.64
CA ASP A 56 -8.45 6.20 -2.18
C ASP A 56 -7.91 5.00 -1.36
N HIS A 57 -6.82 4.39 -1.83
CA HIS A 57 -6.23 3.24 -1.15
C HIS A 57 -5.67 3.64 0.22
N VAL A 58 -6.03 2.89 1.27
CA VAL A 58 -5.51 3.12 2.64
C VAL A 58 -3.97 3.05 2.71
N ASN A 59 -3.36 2.31 1.77
CA ASN A 59 -1.93 2.10 1.66
C ASN A 59 -1.24 3.05 0.67
N LEU A 60 -1.85 4.20 0.36
CA LEU A 60 -1.29 5.19 -0.57
C LEU A 60 0.12 5.64 -0.17
N THR A 61 0.32 5.97 1.11
CA THR A 61 1.63 6.43 1.63
C THR A 61 2.76 5.42 1.37
N PRO A 62 2.62 4.13 1.72
CA PRO A 62 3.61 3.11 1.37
C PRO A 62 3.85 2.96 -0.14
N ILE A 63 2.80 3.02 -0.96
CA ILE A 63 2.91 2.90 -2.42
C ILE A 63 3.71 4.07 -3.00
N VAL A 64 3.46 5.29 -2.53
CA VAL A 64 4.22 6.50 -2.94
C VAL A 64 5.67 6.44 -2.46
N LEU A 65 5.92 5.97 -1.23
CA LEU A 65 7.28 5.81 -0.69
C LEU A 65 8.08 4.81 -1.53
N ILE A 66 7.53 3.61 -1.76
CA ILE A 66 8.19 2.58 -2.57
C ILE A 66 8.42 3.07 -4.00
N ASN A 67 7.43 3.74 -4.60
CA ASN A 67 7.60 4.28 -5.95
C ASN A 67 8.66 5.39 -6.01
N THR A 68 8.81 6.20 -4.97
CA THR A 68 9.82 7.29 -4.95
C THR A 68 11.22 6.76 -4.66
N PHE A 69 11.38 5.93 -3.63
CA PHE A 69 12.69 5.46 -3.16
C PHE A 69 13.18 4.19 -3.88
N LEU A 70 12.27 3.33 -4.33
CA LEU A 70 12.61 2.06 -5.00
C LEU A 70 12.07 1.99 -6.45
N GLY A 71 11.39 3.00 -6.99
CA GLY A 71 10.88 3.00 -8.37
C GLY A 71 11.97 3.09 -9.46
N TRP A 72 13.19 3.48 -9.09
CA TRP A 72 14.40 3.32 -9.89
C TRP A 72 14.78 1.85 -10.11
N THR A 73 14.36 0.95 -9.21
CA THR A 73 14.55 -0.50 -9.36
C THR A 73 13.32 -1.15 -10.01
N LEU A 74 13.55 -2.15 -10.86
CA LEU A 74 12.47 -2.93 -11.44
C LEU A 74 11.57 -3.54 -10.35
N ILE A 75 12.18 -4.02 -9.27
CA ILE A 75 11.50 -4.70 -8.17
C ILE A 75 10.56 -3.75 -7.43
N GLY A 76 11.04 -2.56 -7.03
CA GLY A 76 10.21 -1.57 -6.32
C GLY A 76 8.99 -1.10 -7.13
N TRP A 77 9.16 -0.95 -8.44
CA TRP A 77 8.06 -0.58 -9.33
C TRP A 77 7.05 -1.72 -9.55
N VAL A 78 7.50 -2.97 -9.64
CA VAL A 78 6.58 -4.14 -9.72
C VAL A 78 5.81 -4.30 -8.40
N VAL A 79 6.47 -4.13 -7.26
CA VAL A 79 5.83 -4.20 -5.94
C VAL A 79 4.77 -3.11 -5.79
N SER A 80 5.07 -1.86 -6.15
CA SER A 80 4.09 -0.76 -6.05
C SER A 80 2.86 -0.99 -6.94
N LEU A 81 3.04 -1.55 -8.14
CA LEU A 81 1.93 -1.91 -9.03
C LEU A 81 1.06 -3.04 -8.51
N VAL A 82 1.68 -4.13 -8.05
CA VAL A 82 0.93 -5.27 -7.49
C VAL A 82 0.15 -4.81 -6.26
N TRP A 83 0.74 -3.95 -5.45
CA TRP A 83 0.09 -3.42 -4.26
C TRP A 83 -1.03 -2.44 -4.58
N SER A 84 -0.86 -1.61 -5.62
CA SER A 84 -1.91 -0.73 -6.15
C SER A 84 -3.14 -1.49 -6.67
N GLN A 85 -2.98 -2.72 -7.15
CA GLN A 85 -4.09 -3.55 -7.64
C GLN A 85 -4.75 -4.38 -6.53
N LYS A 86 -4.07 -4.62 -5.41
CA LYS A 86 -4.67 -5.33 -4.28
C LYS A 86 -5.64 -4.39 -3.55
N ARG A 87 -6.93 -4.74 -3.58
CA ARG A 87 -7.91 -4.11 -2.71
C ARG A 87 -7.51 -4.40 -1.28
N SER A 88 -7.39 -3.35 -0.47
CA SER A 88 -7.05 -3.49 0.94
C SER A 88 -8.21 -4.21 1.62
N GLU A 89 -8.01 -5.48 1.97
CA GLU A 89 -8.90 -6.13 2.93
C GLU A 89 -8.77 -5.33 4.23
N PRO A 90 -9.90 -4.88 4.82
CA PRO A 90 -9.83 -4.20 6.10
C PRO A 90 -9.10 -5.14 7.05
N VAL A 91 -7.97 -4.67 7.58
CA VAL A 91 -7.28 -5.37 8.66
C VAL A 91 -8.31 -5.50 9.76
N GLU A 92 -8.83 -6.72 9.95
CA GLU A 92 -9.68 -7.03 11.09
C GLU A 92 -8.79 -6.87 12.32
N VAL A 93 -8.80 -5.66 12.87
CA VAL A 93 -8.23 -5.38 14.17
C VAL A 93 -9.03 -6.28 15.11
N ALA A 94 -8.41 -7.37 15.55
CA ALA A 94 -9.00 -8.26 16.53
C ALA A 94 -9.29 -7.41 17.76
N VAL A 95 -10.56 -6.99 17.89
CA VAL A 95 -11.04 -6.32 19.08
C VAL A 95 -10.95 -7.37 20.17
N VAL A 96 -9.89 -7.30 20.97
CA VAL A 96 -9.77 -8.05 22.22
C VAL A 96 -10.84 -7.50 23.15
N THR A 97 -12.05 -7.99 22.96
CA THR A 97 -13.16 -7.72 23.86
C THR A 97 -12.79 -8.46 25.14
N PRO A 98 -12.74 -7.80 26.32
CA PRO A 98 -12.55 -8.52 27.56
C PRO A 98 -13.68 -9.54 27.65
N GLN A 99 -13.35 -10.83 27.47
CA GLN A 99 -14.33 -11.90 27.58
C GLN A 99 -14.94 -11.77 28.97
N ARG A 100 -16.22 -11.42 29.04
CA ARG A 100 -16.99 -11.46 30.28
C ARG A 100 -17.16 -12.92 30.65
N GLN A 101 -16.14 -13.48 31.29
CA GLN A 101 -16.23 -14.81 31.83
C GLN A 101 -17.25 -14.78 32.97
N THR A 102 -18.22 -15.68 32.92
CA THR A 102 -19.28 -15.83 33.92
C THR A 102 -19.10 -17.14 34.67
N LYS A 103 -19.51 -17.15 35.93
CA LYS A 103 -19.58 -18.34 36.79
C LYS A 103 -20.98 -18.42 37.40
N THR A 104 -21.43 -19.61 37.75
CA THR A 104 -22.71 -19.82 38.40
C THR A 104 -22.60 -19.50 39.90
N CYS A 105 -23.55 -18.74 40.44
CA CYS A 105 -23.63 -18.48 41.87
C CYS A 105 -24.04 -19.76 42.63
N PRO A 106 -23.29 -20.23 43.64
CA PRO A 106 -23.61 -21.48 44.35
C PRO A 106 -24.86 -21.38 45.24
N TYR A 107 -25.37 -20.18 45.50
CA TYR A 107 -26.51 -19.96 46.40
C TYR A 107 -27.85 -19.81 45.67
N CYS A 108 -27.87 -19.11 44.54
CA CYS A 108 -29.10 -18.83 43.78
C CYS A 108 -29.09 -19.39 42.36
N ALA A 109 -28.03 -20.08 41.96
CA ALA A 109 -27.82 -20.69 40.63
C ALA A 109 -27.83 -19.71 39.44
N GLU A 110 -27.83 -18.41 39.70
CA GLU A 110 -27.82 -17.38 38.65
C GLU A 110 -26.40 -17.13 38.10
N GLU A 111 -26.31 -16.70 36.84
CA GLU A 111 -25.03 -16.37 36.21
C GLU A 111 -24.49 -15.00 36.65
N ILE A 112 -23.25 -14.99 37.16
CA ILE A 112 -22.57 -13.79 37.64
C ILE A 112 -21.17 -13.67 37.03
N LEU A 113 -20.60 -12.47 37.01
CA LEU A 113 -19.24 -12.25 36.48
C LEU A 113 -18.21 -13.03 37.32
N LEU A 114 -17.17 -13.56 36.67
CA LEU A 114 -16.10 -14.32 37.36
C LEU A 114 -15.45 -13.48 38.48
N ALA A 115 -15.28 -12.19 38.23
CA ALA A 115 -14.73 -11.21 39.17
C ALA A 115 -15.71 -10.72 40.25
N ALA A 116 -16.97 -11.19 40.26
CA ALA A 116 -17.95 -10.78 41.26
C ALA A 116 -17.57 -11.33 42.65
N LYS A 117 -17.51 -10.41 43.63
CA LYS A 117 -17.37 -10.73 45.08
C LYS A 117 -18.72 -10.80 45.79
N LYS A 118 -19.76 -10.19 45.22
CA LYS A 118 -21.12 -10.19 45.74
C LYS A 118 -22.12 -10.41 44.61
N CYS A 119 -23.07 -11.32 44.81
CA CYS A 119 -24.10 -11.62 43.82
C CYS A 119 -25.14 -10.50 43.75
N LYS A 120 -25.44 -10.01 42.54
CA LYS A 120 -26.44 -8.94 42.31
C LYS A 120 -27.90 -9.41 42.48
N HIS A 121 -28.14 -10.72 42.45
CA HIS A 121 -29.50 -11.29 42.48
C HIS A 121 -29.93 -11.69 43.89
N CYS A 122 -29.10 -12.46 44.61
CA CYS A 122 -29.42 -12.92 45.96
C CYS A 122 -28.67 -12.18 47.07
N GLY A 123 -27.70 -11.31 46.73
CA GLY A 123 -26.95 -10.53 47.70
C GLY A 123 -25.89 -11.29 48.50
N SER A 124 -25.73 -12.60 48.29
CA SER A 124 -24.70 -13.40 48.97
C SER A 124 -23.28 -13.04 48.51
N GLU A 125 -22.32 -13.17 49.42
CA GLU A 125 -20.90 -13.04 49.09
C GLU A 125 -20.41 -14.33 48.40
N VAL A 126 -19.68 -14.17 47.31
CA VAL A 126 -19.18 -15.27 46.48
C VAL A 126 -17.67 -15.11 46.34
N ALA A 127 -16.92 -16.22 46.49
CA ALA A 127 -15.47 -16.18 46.34
C ALA A 127 -15.11 -15.76 44.91
N ALA A 128 -14.27 -14.74 44.76
CA ALA A 128 -13.65 -14.44 43.47
C ALA A 128 -12.81 -15.67 43.05
N ALA A 129 -13.01 -16.12 41.81
CA ALA A 129 -12.26 -17.23 41.25
C ALA A 129 -10.96 -16.72 40.61
#